data_AF-A0AAV8WBY8-F1
#
_entry.id   AF-A0AAV8WBY8-F1
#
_cell.length_a   1.000
_cell.length_b   1.000
_cell.length_c   1.000
_cell.angle_alpha   90.00
_cell.angle_beta   90.00
_cell.angle_gamma   90.00
#
_symmetry.space_group_name_H-M   'P 1'
#
loop_
_entity.id
_entity.type
_entity.pdbx_description
1 polymer ?
#
loop_
_entity_poly.entity_id
_entity_poly.type
_entity_poly.pdbx_seq_one_letter_code
_entity_poly.pdbx_strand_id
1 'polypeptide(L)'
;MKKKQVWWKKRDVSVRMKFPITATHQVEVENAQLRILAPPQPHGPTTVRVQVNQLLGGRRKKFLEERTFYLSKNLTKWCEVDVTSAVRSWLSGDINLGLELVCLDCDSSLSPYQAAITSLIYPDIRRTFRVFSINGMVGLLLLLLQPIFPYKKKTAVVW
;
A
#
# COMPACT_ATOMS: atom_id res chain seq x y z
N MET A 1 -14.80 -50.06 -10.62
CA MET A 1 -14.91 -49.06 -9.52
C MET A 1 -14.08 -47.83 -9.85
N LYS A 2 -14.71 -46.70 -10.19
CA LYS A 2 -14.02 -45.43 -10.48
C LYS A 2 -13.80 -44.66 -9.16
N LYS A 3 -12.55 -44.49 -8.73
CA LYS A 3 -12.20 -43.68 -7.55
C LYS A 3 -12.50 -42.20 -7.87
N LYS A 4 -13.50 -41.61 -7.20
CA LYS A 4 -13.76 -40.17 -7.25
C LYS A 4 -12.55 -39.44 -6.65
N GLN A 5 -11.81 -38.70 -7.47
CA GLN A 5 -10.80 -37.77 -6.97
C GLN A 5 -11.53 -36.66 -6.19
N VAL A 6 -11.38 -36.69 -4.87
CA VAL A 6 -11.81 -35.60 -4.00
C VAL A 6 -10.87 -34.44 -4.28
N TRP A 7 -11.35 -33.46 -5.04
CA TRP A 7 -10.64 -32.23 -5.33
C TRP A 7 -10.59 -31.42 -4.03
N TRP A 8 -9.53 -31.62 -3.24
CA TRP A 8 -9.32 -30.89 -1.99
C TRP A 8 -9.29 -29.39 -2.30
N LYS A 9 -10.34 -28.68 -1.90
CA LYS A 9 -10.39 -27.21 -1.86
C LYS A 9 -9.19 -26.77 -1.01
N LYS A 10 -8.12 -26.29 -1.65
CA LYS A 10 -7.04 -25.58 -0.96
C LYS A 10 -7.70 -24.46 -0.18
N ARG A 11 -7.55 -24.47 1.16
CA ARG A 11 -8.01 -23.36 1.99
C ARG A 11 -7.32 -22.11 1.49
N ASP A 12 -8.07 -21.04 1.26
CA ASP A 12 -7.53 -19.76 0.85
C ASP A 12 -6.70 -19.19 2.01
N VAL A 13 -5.38 -19.43 1.97
CA VAL A 13 -4.42 -18.91 2.97
C VAL A 13 -4.14 -17.41 2.75
N SER A 14 -4.74 -16.82 1.72
CA SER A 14 -4.48 -15.45 1.31
C SER A 14 -5.65 -14.52 1.56
N VAL A 15 -5.38 -13.34 2.11
CA VAL A 15 -6.36 -12.25 2.24
C VAL A 15 -6.09 -11.23 1.15
N ARG A 16 -7.12 -10.87 0.37
CA ARG A 16 -7.02 -9.84 -0.68
C ARG A 16 -7.70 -8.57 -0.23
N MET A 17 -6.97 -7.46 -0.33
CA MET A 17 -7.43 -6.13 0.04
C MET A 17 -7.39 -5.23 -1.20
N LYS A 18 -8.36 -4.35 -1.31
CA LYS A 18 -8.45 -3.38 -2.40
C LYS A 18 -8.57 -1.99 -1.81
N PHE A 19 -7.73 -1.08 -2.28
CA PHE A 19 -7.76 0.32 -1.87
C PHE A 19 -8.26 1.15 -3.06
N PRO A 20 -9.56 1.53 -3.09
CA PRO A 20 -10.12 2.33 -4.16
C PRO A 20 -9.70 3.79 -3.95
N ILE A 21 -8.48 4.11 -4.33
CA ILE A 21 -8.01 5.49 -4.34
C ILE A 21 -7.82 5.87 -5.81
N THR A 22 -8.27 7.06 -6.18
CA THR A 22 -8.05 7.65 -7.51
C THR A 22 -6.94 8.68 -7.41
N ALA A 23 -5.85 8.47 -8.16
CA ALA A 23 -4.80 9.47 -8.30
C ALA A 23 -5.29 10.58 -9.24
N THR A 24 -5.34 11.83 -8.78
CA THR A 24 -5.79 12.96 -9.62
C THR A 24 -4.63 13.76 -10.24
N HIS A 25 -3.39 13.58 -9.79
CA HIS A 25 -2.24 14.39 -10.23
C HIS A 25 -0.94 13.58 -10.27
N GLN A 26 0.03 14.06 -11.07
CA GLN A 26 1.42 13.61 -11.02
C GLN A 26 1.99 13.91 -9.63
N VAL A 27 2.32 12.86 -8.90
CA VAL A 27 2.80 12.94 -7.52
C VAL A 27 3.98 12.00 -7.33
N GLU A 28 4.92 12.43 -6.51
CA GLU A 28 6.07 11.62 -6.11
C GLU A 28 5.79 10.95 -4.76
N VAL A 29 6.05 9.65 -4.67
CA VAL A 29 5.89 8.88 -3.43
C VAL A 29 7.25 8.65 -2.82
N GLU A 30 7.49 9.22 -1.64
CA GLU A 30 8.71 8.98 -0.88
C GLU A 30 8.62 7.68 -0.10
N ASN A 31 7.54 7.51 0.68
CA ASN A 31 7.34 6.36 1.55
C ASN A 31 5.85 5.99 1.59
N ALA A 32 5.53 4.70 1.58
CA ALA A 32 4.21 4.21 1.92
C ALA A 32 4.27 2.91 2.71
N GLN A 33 3.44 2.83 3.76
CA GLN A 33 3.36 1.69 4.66
C GLN A 33 1.93 1.15 4.70
N LEU A 34 1.83 -0.17 4.68
CA LEU A 34 0.62 -0.92 4.96
C LEU A 34 0.60 -1.25 6.45
N ARG A 35 -0.41 -0.75 7.16
CA ARG A 35 -0.63 -0.99 8.58
C ARG A 35 -1.78 -1.98 8.74
N ILE A 36 -1.53 -3.07 9.45
CA ILE A 36 -2.47 -4.19 9.61
C ILE A 36 -2.72 -4.41 11.09
N LEU A 37 -3.98 -4.42 11.51
CA LEU A 37 -4.36 -4.78 12.87
C LEU A 37 -4.59 -6.29 12.94
N ALA A 38 -3.56 -7.02 13.36
CA ALA A 38 -3.61 -8.46 13.48
C ALA A 38 -4.40 -8.87 14.75
N PRO A 39 -5.28 -9.89 14.65
CA PRO A 39 -6.02 -10.41 15.80
C PRO A 39 -5.10 -11.18 16.76
N PRO A 40 -5.49 -11.32 18.03
CA PRO A 40 -4.79 -12.19 18.97
C PRO A 40 -4.81 -13.65 18.51
N GLN A 41 -3.72 -14.38 18.77
CA GLN A 41 -3.54 -15.78 18.40
C GLN A 41 -3.42 -16.66 19.65
N PRO A 42 -4.53 -17.03 20.32
CA PRO A 42 -4.47 -17.75 21.60
C PRO A 42 -3.85 -19.14 21.47
N HIS A 43 -4.09 -19.82 20.34
CA HIS A 43 -3.62 -21.17 20.06
C HIS A 43 -2.59 -21.24 18.92
N GLY A 44 -2.23 -20.08 18.34
CA GLY A 44 -1.37 -19.98 17.18
C GLY A 44 0.08 -19.61 17.51
N PRO A 45 0.97 -19.65 16.52
CA PRO A 45 2.33 -19.11 16.66
C PRO A 45 2.29 -17.60 16.95
N THR A 46 3.14 -17.15 17.88
CA THR A 46 3.32 -15.73 18.19
C THR A 46 4.21 -15.00 17.19
N THR A 47 4.86 -15.74 16.29
CA THR A 47 5.73 -15.21 15.24
C THR A 47 5.40 -15.91 13.94
N VAL A 48 5.03 -15.13 12.92
CA VAL A 48 4.66 -15.65 11.61
C VAL A 48 5.31 -14.84 10.51
N ARG A 49 5.71 -15.48 9.41
CA ARG A 49 6.16 -14.80 8.20
C ARG A 49 4.96 -14.52 7.30
N VAL A 50 4.85 -13.26 6.90
CA VAL A 50 3.80 -12.77 6.01
C VAL A 50 4.46 -12.24 4.75
N GLN A 51 4.02 -12.78 3.62
CA GLN A 51 4.37 -12.30 2.30
C GLN A 51 3.29 -11.35 1.81
N VAL A 52 3.68 -10.18 1.30
CA VAL A 52 2.77 -9.22 0.69
C VAL A 52 3.05 -9.15 -0.82
N ASN A 53 1.99 -9.32 -1.60
CA ASN A 53 2.02 -9.24 -3.05
C ASN A 53 1.10 -8.13 -3.55
N GLN A 54 1.51 -7.40 -4.58
CA GLN A 54 0.64 -6.51 -5.34
C GLN A 54 -0.15 -7.31 -6.38
N LEU A 55 -1.45 -7.08 -6.45
CA LEU A 55 -2.35 -7.63 -7.45
C LEU A 55 -2.35 -6.70 -8.67
N LEU A 56 -1.78 -7.15 -9.79
CA LEU A 56 -1.72 -6.38 -11.05
C LEU A 56 -2.85 -6.77 -12.03
N GLY A 57 -3.73 -7.68 -11.62
CA GLY A 57 -4.84 -8.21 -12.42
C GLY A 57 -5.40 -9.49 -11.80
N GLY A 58 -6.28 -10.19 -12.52
CA GLY A 58 -6.96 -11.38 -11.98
C GLY A 58 -6.01 -12.54 -11.60
N ARG A 59 -4.89 -12.70 -12.31
CA ARG A 59 -3.90 -13.77 -12.08
C ARG A 59 -2.47 -13.27 -11.85
N ARG A 60 -2.17 -12.01 -12.23
CA ARG A 60 -0.81 -11.45 -12.15
C ARG A 60 -0.58 -10.89 -10.76
N LYS A 61 0.50 -11.33 -10.13
CA LYS A 61 0.94 -10.89 -8.81
C LYS A 61 2.40 -10.47 -8.89
N LYS A 62 2.76 -9.44 -8.14
CA LYS A 62 4.15 -8.99 -7.97
C LYS A 62 4.50 -9.07 -6.49
N PHE A 63 5.57 -9.77 -6.17
CA PHE A 63 6.10 -9.80 -4.81
C PHE A 63 6.58 -8.41 -4.39
N LEU A 64 6.24 -7.99 -3.18
CA LEU A 64 6.69 -6.72 -2.60
C LEU A 64 7.71 -6.96 -1.50
N GLU A 65 7.28 -7.59 -0.41
CA GLU A 65 8.10 -7.81 0.79
C GLU A 65 7.64 -9.10 1.50
N GLU A 66 8.57 -9.77 2.17
CA GLU A 66 8.31 -10.78 3.18
C GLU A 66 8.72 -10.21 4.55
N ARG A 67 7.82 -10.25 5.53
CA ARG A 67 8.03 -9.67 6.84
C ARG A 67 7.60 -10.62 7.95
N THR A 68 8.40 -10.69 9.02
CA THR A 68 8.01 -11.41 10.24
C THR A 68 7.12 -10.53 11.11
N PHE A 69 5.91 -11.00 11.39
CA PHE A 69 4.98 -10.38 12.33
C PHE A 69 5.12 -11.01 13.71
N TYR A 70 5.25 -10.16 14.71
CA TYR A 70 5.26 -10.55 16.12
C TYR A 70 3.86 -10.34 16.68
N LEU A 71 3.07 -11.40 16.76
CA LEU A 71 1.70 -11.41 17.25
C LEU A 71 1.65 -11.58 18.76
N SER A 72 0.49 -11.30 19.36
CA SER A 72 0.23 -11.53 20.78
C SER A 72 -0.84 -12.61 20.93
N LYS A 73 -0.77 -13.38 22.03
CA LYS A 73 -1.80 -14.38 22.35
C LYS A 73 -3.13 -13.74 22.78
N ASN A 74 -3.06 -12.55 23.38
CA ASN A 74 -4.19 -11.96 24.10
C ASN A 74 -4.59 -10.57 23.57
N LEU A 75 -3.70 -9.90 22.83
CA LEU A 75 -3.92 -8.52 22.38
C LEU A 75 -3.85 -8.43 20.86
N THR A 76 -4.62 -7.51 20.29
CA THR A 76 -4.46 -7.09 18.90
C THR A 76 -3.17 -6.30 18.74
N LYS A 77 -2.51 -6.44 17.59
CA LYS A 77 -1.25 -5.72 17.34
C LYS A 77 -1.21 -5.12 15.94
N TRP A 78 -0.75 -3.87 15.86
CA TRP A 78 -0.43 -3.24 14.60
C TRP A 78 0.89 -3.80 14.06
N CYS A 79 0.87 -4.24 12.80
CA CYS A 79 2.03 -4.67 12.04
C CYS A 79 2.16 -3.79 10.81
N GLU A 80 3.39 -3.49 10.40
CA GLU A 80 3.69 -2.55 9.31
C GLU A 80 4.57 -3.22 8.26
N VAL A 81 4.28 -2.96 6.99
CA VAL A 81 4.99 -3.49 5.82
C VAL A 81 5.21 -2.36 4.81
N ASP A 82 6.38 -2.31 4.19
CA ASP A 82 6.66 -1.32 3.14
C ASP A 82 5.92 -1.69 1.85
N VAL A 83 5.13 -0.74 1.35
CA VAL A 83 4.38 -0.87 0.09
C VAL A 83 4.65 0.32 -0.84
N THR A 84 5.76 1.04 -0.60
CA THR A 84 6.16 2.23 -1.38
C THR A 84 6.17 1.95 -2.88
N SER A 85 6.73 0.82 -3.30
CA SER A 85 6.82 0.45 -4.72
C SER A 85 5.45 0.19 -5.36
N ALA A 86 4.52 -0.43 -4.63
CA ALA A 86 3.15 -0.67 -5.11
C ALA A 86 2.34 0.62 -5.21
N VAL A 87 2.46 1.50 -4.21
CA VAL A 87 1.79 2.81 -4.21
C VAL A 87 2.34 3.69 -5.33
N ARG A 88 3.66 3.70 -5.57
CA ARG A 88 4.26 4.43 -6.70
C ARG A 88 3.77 3.91 -8.06
N SER A 89 3.72 2.60 -8.25
CA SER A 89 3.19 1.95 -9.46
C SER A 89 1.73 2.33 -9.71
N TRP A 90 0.91 2.27 -8.66
CA TRP A 90 -0.49 2.66 -8.71
C TRP A 90 -0.68 4.15 -9.06
N LEU A 91 0.07 5.06 -8.43
CA LEU A 91 -0.02 6.50 -8.73
C LEU A 91 0.52 6.85 -10.14
N SER A 92 1.38 6.01 -10.73
CA SER A 92 1.88 6.19 -12.10
C SER A 92 0.92 5.71 -13.20
N GLY A 93 -0.26 5.19 -12.85
CA GLY A 93 -1.31 4.84 -13.81
C GLY A 93 -1.71 3.36 -13.84
N ASP A 94 -1.23 2.53 -12.90
CA ASP A 94 -1.79 1.18 -12.75
C ASP A 94 -3.21 1.24 -12.17
N ILE A 95 -4.05 0.29 -12.61
CA ILE A 95 -5.51 0.35 -12.47
C ILE A 95 -5.98 0.37 -11.00
N ASN A 96 -5.28 -0.31 -10.09
CA ASN A 96 -5.67 -0.38 -8.68
C ASN A 96 -4.52 -0.73 -7.74
N LEU A 97 -4.63 -0.26 -6.50
CA LEU A 97 -3.81 -0.72 -5.39
C LEU A 97 -4.49 -1.93 -4.74
N GLY A 98 -4.37 -3.08 -5.40
CA GLY A 98 -4.74 -4.37 -4.84
C GLY A 98 -3.55 -5.00 -4.13
N LEU A 99 -3.73 -5.45 -2.89
CA LEU A 99 -2.70 -6.14 -2.11
C LEU A 99 -3.21 -7.51 -1.67
N GLU A 100 -2.32 -8.48 -1.63
CA GLU A 100 -2.60 -9.82 -1.12
C GLU A 100 -1.60 -10.16 -0.02
N LEU A 101 -2.12 -10.55 1.13
CA LEU A 101 -1.35 -11.09 2.24
C LEU A 101 -1.40 -12.60 2.20
N VAL A 102 -0.24 -13.22 2.31
CA VAL A 102 -0.09 -14.67 2.44
C VAL A 102 0.66 -14.94 3.73
N CYS A 103 0.02 -15.61 4.69
CA CYS A 103 0.75 -16.09 5.86
C CYS A 103 1.42 -17.43 5.51
N LEU A 104 2.74 -17.50 5.62
CA LEU A 104 3.51 -18.69 5.26
C LEU A 104 3.51 -19.73 6.39
N ASP A 105 3.35 -19.26 7.64
CA ASP A 105 3.47 -20.10 8.83
C ASP A 105 2.11 -20.31 9.55
N CYS A 106 1.00 -19.93 8.91
CA CYS A 106 -0.35 -20.10 9.48
C CYS A 106 -1.10 -21.26 8.82
N ASP A 107 -1.83 -22.05 9.62
CA ASP A 107 -2.75 -23.09 9.12
C ASP A 107 -4.01 -22.49 8.45
N SER A 108 -4.32 -21.24 8.76
CA SER A 108 -5.43 -20.45 8.24
C SER A 108 -4.96 -19.06 7.83
N SER A 109 -5.74 -18.37 6.98
CA SER A 109 -5.44 -16.97 6.62
C SER A 109 -5.37 -16.09 7.87
N LEU A 110 -4.36 -15.22 7.95
CA LEU A 110 -4.31 -14.14 8.93
C LEU A 110 -5.37 -13.10 8.51
N SER A 111 -6.59 -13.21 9.02
CA SER A 111 -7.69 -12.28 8.73
C SER A 111 -7.55 -11.04 9.62
N PRO A 112 -7.03 -9.91 9.11
CA PRO A 112 -6.84 -8.74 9.93
C PRO A 112 -8.18 -8.10 10.28
N TYR A 113 -8.27 -7.45 11.44
CA TYR A 113 -9.47 -6.69 11.79
C TYR A 113 -9.58 -5.39 10.99
N GLN A 114 -8.43 -4.77 10.71
CA GLN A 114 -8.35 -3.51 9.96
C GLN A 114 -7.06 -3.48 9.15
N ALA A 115 -7.11 -2.79 8.01
CA ALA A 115 -5.94 -2.49 7.21
C ALA A 115 -6.01 -1.05 6.68
N ALA A 116 -4.90 -0.33 6.77
CA ALA A 116 -4.81 1.05 6.30
C ALA A 116 -3.49 1.26 5.56
N ILE A 117 -3.49 2.17 4.59
CA ILE A 117 -2.28 2.60 3.91
C ILE A 117 -1.99 4.04 4.30
N THR A 118 -0.76 4.27 4.75
CA THR A 118 -0.21 5.58 5.05
C THR A 118 0.89 5.88 4.07
N SER A 119 0.75 6.96 3.30
CA SER A 119 1.74 7.36 2.29
C SER A 119 2.15 8.81 2.47
N LEU A 120 3.46 9.07 2.36
CA LEU A 120 4.04 10.39 2.24
C LEU A 120 4.23 10.70 0.76
N ILE A 121 3.47 11.69 0.30
CA ILE A 121 3.34 12.06 -1.11
C ILE A 121 3.74 13.53 -1.26
N TYR A 122 4.61 13.82 -2.21
CA TYR A 122 4.93 15.17 -2.64
C TYR A 122 4.21 15.49 -3.95
N PRO A 123 3.61 16.69 -4.07
CA PRO A 123 3.26 17.19 -5.39
C PRO A 123 4.55 17.30 -6.20
N ASP A 124 4.55 16.83 -7.45
CA ASP A 124 5.66 17.08 -8.34
C ASP A 124 5.69 18.59 -8.65
N ILE A 125 6.46 19.35 -7.87
CA ILE A 125 6.77 20.76 -8.12
C ILE A 125 7.97 20.83 -9.06
N ARG A 126 7.99 19.98 -10.10
CA ARG A 126 8.63 20.41 -11.34
C ARG A 126 7.90 21.68 -11.76
N ARG A 127 8.48 22.80 -11.32
CA ARG A 127 8.35 24.10 -11.94
C ARG A 127 8.48 23.86 -13.44
N THR A 128 7.37 23.73 -14.14
CA THR A 128 7.25 24.33 -15.45
C THR A 128 7.47 25.82 -15.21
N PHE A 129 8.75 26.23 -15.08
CA PHE A 129 9.19 27.44 -15.73
C PHE A 129 8.95 27.15 -17.20
N ARG A 130 7.69 27.33 -17.63
CA ARG A 130 7.44 27.83 -18.96
C ARG A 130 8.23 29.12 -18.95
N VAL A 131 9.40 29.10 -19.58
CA VAL A 131 10.01 30.31 -20.11
C VAL A 131 8.93 30.84 -21.05
N PHE A 132 8.03 31.64 -20.50
CA PHE A 132 7.26 32.58 -21.27
C PHE A 132 8.34 33.49 -21.85
N SER A 133 8.75 33.18 -23.07
CA SER A 133 9.51 34.08 -23.91
C SER A 133 8.57 35.25 -24.20
N ILE A 134 8.43 36.13 -23.22
CA ILE A 134 7.82 37.43 -23.38
C ILE A 134 8.98 38.31 -23.84
N ASN A 135 9.16 38.34 -25.16
CA ASN A 135 9.71 39.54 -25.78
C ASN A 135 8.70 40.66 -25.50
N GLY A 136 8.95 41.45 -24.45
CA GLY A 136 8.25 42.71 -24.24
C GLY A 136 7.92 43.02 -22.78
N MET A 137 8.56 44.10 -22.30
CA MET A 137 8.20 44.92 -21.14
C MET A 137 8.74 44.51 -19.77
N VAL A 138 9.81 45.22 -19.44
CA VAL A 138 10.26 45.67 -18.12
C VAL A 138 9.09 45.86 -17.13
N GLY A 139 9.14 45.11 -16.04
CA GLY A 139 8.26 45.27 -14.89
C GLY A 139 8.92 44.67 -13.65
N LEU A 140 9.73 45.49 -12.97
CA LEU A 140 10.37 45.17 -11.70
C LEU A 140 9.27 44.99 -10.63
N LEU A 141 9.00 43.76 -10.21
CA LEU A 141 8.22 43.49 -9.01
C LEU A 141 8.94 42.44 -8.16
N LEU A 142 9.68 42.93 -7.16
CA LEU A 142 10.07 42.14 -5.99
C LEU A 142 8.79 41.69 -5.28
N LEU A 143 8.50 40.40 -5.31
CA LEU A 143 7.64 39.76 -4.32
C LEU A 143 8.47 38.77 -3.52
N LEU A 144 8.48 39.04 -2.21
CA LEU A 144 9.17 38.31 -1.17
C LEU A 144 8.77 36.84 -1.20
N LEU A 145 9.82 36.01 -1.19
CA LEU A 145 9.78 34.59 -0.93
C LEU A 145 9.14 34.31 0.43
N GLN A 146 7.98 33.65 0.44
CA GLN A 146 7.66 32.64 1.45
C GLN A 146 6.80 31.53 0.82
N PRO A 147 7.37 30.35 0.50
CA PRO A 147 6.57 29.15 0.37
C PRO A 147 6.51 28.45 1.74
N ILE A 148 5.45 28.73 2.50
CA ILE A 148 4.99 27.80 3.55
C ILE A 148 4.37 26.62 2.81
N PHE A 149 5.15 25.57 2.53
CA PHE A 149 4.64 24.37 1.88
C PHE A 149 3.75 23.58 2.85
N PRO A 150 2.46 23.32 2.55
CA PRO A 150 1.65 22.43 3.34
C PRO A 150 1.92 20.98 2.91
N TYR A 151 2.64 20.23 3.73
CA TYR A 151 2.71 18.77 3.62
C TYR A 151 1.29 18.19 3.79
N LYS A 152 0.82 17.38 2.84
CA LYS A 152 -0.48 16.69 2.96
C LYS A 152 -0.27 15.21 3.22
N LYS A 153 -0.36 14.82 4.49
CA LYS A 153 -0.49 13.41 4.88
C LYS A 153 -1.88 12.92 4.46
N LYS A 154 -1.94 11.99 3.49
CA LYS A 154 -3.18 11.30 3.15
C LYS A 154 -3.21 9.94 3.85
N THR A 155 -4.34 9.63 4.47
CA THR A 155 -4.57 8.32 5.08
C THR A 155 -5.82 7.74 4.44
N ALA A 156 -5.69 6.57 3.83
CA ALA A 156 -6.83 5.81 3.34
C ALA A 156 -7.07 4.66 4.33
N VAL A 157 -8.25 4.66 4.93
CA VAL A 157 -8.71 3.61 5.85
C VAL A 157 -9.76 2.79 5.11
N VAL A 158 -9.58 1.47 5.06
CA VAL A 158 -10.60 0.56 4.55
C VAL A 158 -11.09 -0.26 5.75
N TRP A 159 -12.41 -0.23 5.95
CA TRP A 159 -13.12 -1.00 6.97
C TRP A 159 -13.56 -2.34 6.38
#